data_AF-A0A958IFU0-F1
#
_entry.id   AF-A0A958IFU0-F1
#
_cell.length_a   1.000
_cell.length_b   1.000
_cell.length_c   1.000
_cell.angle_alpha   90.00
_cell.angle_beta   90.00
_cell.angle_gamma   90.00
#
_symmetry.space_group_name_H-M   'P 1'
#
loop_
_entity.id
_entity.type
_entity.pdbx_description
1 polymer ?
#
loop_
_entity_poly.entity_id
_entity_poly.type
_entity_poly.pdbx_seq_one_letter_code
_entity_poly.pdbx_strand_id
1 'polypeptide(L)'
;MKGLIYLFVFLMIVIGGLYGGLRYLNEQKKTELDELATSDSLSISMSYEDSLKMELNKIEQKAFGEKVKADSLQDVLNKKEKLTKEQNKKLNKLAENNEKESALAEKARAMAKTFEKMNVKQIGPILENLDDETVMLIYQETGNRFKKNILLAVNEKRAALITKTFINRN
;
A
#
# COMPACT_ATOMS: atom_id res chain seq x y z
N MET A 1 -20.84 -101.90 -28.91
CA MET A 1 -21.54 -100.65 -28.52
C MET A 1 -21.47 -100.33 -27.03
N LYS A 2 -21.55 -101.30 -26.09
CA LYS A 2 -21.54 -101.01 -24.64
C LYS A 2 -20.25 -100.33 -24.13
N GLY A 3 -19.07 -100.68 -24.65
CA GLY A 3 -17.79 -100.06 -24.23
C GLY A 3 -17.63 -98.58 -24.61
N LEU A 4 -18.26 -98.12 -25.69
CA LEU A 4 -18.20 -96.72 -26.13
C LEU A 4 -19.00 -95.80 -25.17
N ILE A 5 -20.10 -96.32 -24.62
CA ILE A 5 -20.97 -95.59 -23.69
C ILE A 5 -20.26 -95.37 -22.36
N TYR A 6 -19.55 -96.39 -21.82
CA TYR A 6 -18.78 -96.23 -20.59
C TYR A 6 -17.64 -95.20 -20.72
N LEU A 7 -16.98 -95.16 -21.88
CA LEU A 7 -15.92 -94.18 -22.14
C LEU A 7 -16.46 -92.74 -22.18
N PHE A 8 -17.65 -92.54 -22.74
CA PHE A 8 -18.29 -91.23 -22.80
C PHE A 8 -18.77 -90.74 -21.41
N VAL A 9 -19.33 -91.64 -20.61
CA VAL A 9 -19.75 -91.34 -19.23
C VAL A 9 -18.55 -91.00 -18.35
N PHE A 10 -17.44 -91.76 -18.48
CA PHE A 10 -16.21 -91.47 -17.76
C PHE A 10 -15.62 -90.11 -18.14
N LEU A 11 -15.60 -89.77 -19.44
CA LEU A 11 -15.11 -88.48 -19.93
C LEU A 11 -15.92 -87.30 -19.36
N MET A 12 -17.25 -87.43 -19.31
CA MET A 12 -18.14 -86.41 -18.75
C MET A 12 -17.90 -86.18 -17.25
N ILE A 13 -17.61 -87.24 -16.49
CA ILE A 13 -17.30 -87.12 -15.05
C ILE A 13 -15.95 -86.39 -14.85
N VAL A 14 -14.94 -86.72 -15.66
CA VAL A 14 -13.62 -86.06 -15.58
C VAL A 14 -13.71 -84.58 -15.96
N ILE A 15 -14.44 -84.25 -17.02
CA ILE A 15 -14.65 -82.86 -17.46
C ILE A 15 -15.47 -82.08 -16.41
N GLY A 16 -16.51 -82.69 -15.85
CA GLY A 16 -17.31 -82.08 -14.78
C GLY A 16 -16.49 -81.84 -13.50
N GLY A 17 -15.61 -82.77 -13.13
CA GLY A 17 -14.70 -82.63 -12.00
C GLY A 17 -13.68 -81.51 -12.21
N LEU A 18 -13.10 -81.41 -13.41
CA LEU A 18 -12.17 -80.32 -13.76
C LEU A 18 -12.85 -78.96 -13.73
N TYR A 19 -14.07 -78.85 -14.26
CA TYR A 19 -14.82 -77.59 -14.25
C TYR A 19 -15.22 -77.17 -12.84
N GLY A 20 -15.64 -78.12 -12.00
CA GLY A 20 -15.93 -77.89 -10.57
C GLY A 20 -14.70 -77.43 -9.79
N GLY A 21 -13.54 -78.06 -10.02
CA GLY A 21 -12.27 -77.68 -9.39
C GLY A 21 -11.80 -76.28 -9.79
N LEU A 22 -11.90 -75.93 -11.08
CA LEU A 22 -11.56 -74.58 -11.59
C LEU A 22 -12.48 -73.51 -11.00
N ARG A 23 -13.79 -73.77 -10.91
CA ARG A 23 -14.73 -72.83 -10.30
C ARG A 23 -14.43 -72.61 -8.82
N TYR A 24 -14.15 -73.67 -8.07
CA TYR A 24 -13.83 -73.58 -6.64
C TYR A 24 -12.58 -72.74 -6.37
N LEU A 25 -11.53 -72.90 -7.18
CA LEU A 25 -10.30 -72.10 -7.07
C LEU A 25 -10.54 -70.62 -7.39
N ASN A 26 -11.40 -70.33 -8.35
CA ASN A 26 -11.72 -68.94 -8.72
C ASN A 26 -12.57 -68.25 -7.64
N GLU A 27 -13.47 -69.01 -7.00
CA GLU A 27 -14.31 -68.53 -5.91
C GLU A 27 -13.47 -68.26 -4.66
N GLN A 28 -12.52 -69.13 -4.32
CA GLN A 28 -11.52 -68.90 -3.26
C GLN A 28 -10.69 -67.63 -3.48
N LYS A 29 -10.14 -67.45 -4.69
CA LYS A 29 -9.37 -66.24 -5.03
C LYS A 29 -10.18 -64.96 -4.92
N LYS A 30 -11.46 -65.00 -5.28
CA LYS A 30 -12.34 -63.84 -5.20
C LYS A 30 -12.65 -63.50 -3.73
N THR A 31 -12.88 -64.51 -2.90
CA THR A 31 -13.08 -64.35 -1.46
C THR A 31 -11.84 -63.79 -0.76
N GLU A 32 -10.63 -64.27 -1.11
CA GLU A 32 -9.38 -63.72 -0.56
C GLU A 32 -9.14 -62.26 -0.98
N LEU A 33 -9.47 -61.90 -2.23
CA LEU A 33 -9.36 -60.51 -2.71
C LEU A 33 -10.37 -59.59 -2.03
N ASP A 34 -11.60 -60.07 -1.85
CA ASP A 34 -12.65 -59.33 -1.15
C ASP A 34 -12.30 -59.21 0.35
N GLU A 35 -11.74 -60.23 1.00
CA GLU A 35 -11.23 -60.16 2.39
C GLU A 35 -10.08 -59.15 2.54
N LEU A 36 -9.13 -59.11 1.61
CA LEU A 36 -8.05 -58.12 1.57
C LEU A 36 -8.59 -56.69 1.35
N ALA A 37 -9.61 -56.52 0.50
CA ALA A 37 -10.27 -55.24 0.28
C ALA A 37 -11.14 -54.79 1.46
N THR A 38 -11.73 -55.75 2.21
CA THR A 38 -12.48 -55.49 3.46
C THR A 38 -11.61 -55.48 4.70
N SER A 39 -10.29 -55.69 4.59
CA SER A 39 -9.39 -55.55 5.73
C SER A 39 -9.43 -54.09 6.19
N ASP A 40 -10.05 -53.88 7.35
CA ASP A 40 -10.33 -52.58 7.98
C ASP A 40 -9.08 -51.67 7.98
N SER A 41 -7.88 -52.25 8.04
CA SER A 41 -6.61 -51.52 8.02
C SER A 41 -6.36 -50.72 6.73
N LEU A 42 -6.71 -51.24 5.55
CA LEU A 42 -6.45 -50.55 4.27
C LEU A 42 -7.44 -49.39 4.05
N SER A 43 -8.71 -49.61 4.38
CA SER A 43 -9.77 -48.60 4.28
C SER A 43 -9.61 -47.48 5.33
N ILE A 44 -9.20 -47.82 6.56
CA ILE A 44 -8.85 -46.85 7.61
C ILE A 44 -7.61 -46.04 7.19
N SER A 45 -6.59 -46.69 6.61
CA SER A 45 -5.38 -46.00 6.13
C SER A 45 -5.70 -45.00 5.01
N MET A 46 -6.52 -45.39 4.03
CA MET A 46 -6.95 -44.49 2.96
C MET A 46 -7.77 -43.31 3.47
N SER A 47 -8.70 -43.57 4.40
CA SER A 47 -9.52 -42.52 5.04
C SER A 47 -8.67 -41.53 5.85
N TYR A 48 -7.65 -42.02 6.55
CA TYR A 48 -6.71 -41.20 7.32
C TYR A 48 -5.84 -40.32 6.41
N GLU A 49 -5.33 -40.86 5.31
CA GLU A 49 -4.57 -40.09 4.31
C GLU A 49 -5.42 -38.99 3.66
N ASP A 50 -6.67 -39.28 3.32
CA ASP A 50 -7.58 -38.28 2.73
C ASP A 50 -7.94 -37.18 3.74
N SER A 51 -8.10 -37.53 5.02
CA SER A 51 -8.28 -36.56 6.10
C SER A 51 -7.06 -35.65 6.27
N LEU A 52 -5.85 -36.22 6.29
CA LEU A 52 -4.60 -35.46 6.38
C LEU A 52 -4.39 -34.54 5.17
N LYS A 53 -4.67 -35.02 3.95
CA LYS A 53 -4.64 -34.17 2.74
C LYS A 53 -5.63 -33.01 2.84
N MET A 54 -6.81 -33.26 3.40
CA MET A 54 -7.81 -32.21 3.61
C MET A 54 -7.35 -31.17 4.65
N GLU A 55 -6.72 -31.59 5.75
CA GLU A 55 -6.14 -30.67 6.73
C GLU A 55 -4.96 -29.87 6.14
N LEU A 56 -4.09 -30.53 5.37
CA LEU A 56 -2.95 -29.90 4.71
C LEU A 56 -3.44 -28.83 3.72
N ASN A 57 -4.42 -29.14 2.89
CA ASN A 57 -5.06 -28.17 1.99
C ASN A 57 -5.68 -26.98 2.75
N LYS A 58 -6.31 -27.22 3.90
CA LYS A 58 -6.87 -26.14 4.74
C LYS A 58 -5.77 -25.25 5.31
N ILE A 59 -4.66 -25.83 5.76
CA ILE A 59 -3.51 -25.09 6.27
C ILE A 59 -2.86 -24.27 5.16
N GLU A 60 -2.68 -24.84 3.97
CA GLU A 60 -2.14 -24.14 2.80
C GLU A 60 -3.04 -22.96 2.38
N GLN A 61 -4.36 -23.14 2.34
CA GLN A 61 -5.28 -22.05 2.05
C GLN A 61 -5.22 -20.94 3.10
N LYS A 62 -5.12 -21.28 4.40
CA LYS A 62 -4.95 -20.29 5.46
C LYS A 62 -3.62 -19.54 5.32
N ALA A 63 -2.52 -20.26 5.11
CA ALA A 63 -1.19 -19.68 4.92
C ALA A 63 -1.15 -18.76 3.69
N PHE A 64 -1.80 -19.15 2.59
CA PHE A 64 -1.95 -18.30 1.41
C PHE A 64 -2.76 -17.04 1.73
N GLY A 65 -3.89 -17.17 2.43
CA GLY A 65 -4.71 -16.03 2.84
C GLY A 65 -3.96 -15.07 3.78
N GLU A 66 -3.16 -15.58 4.70
CA GLU A 66 -2.29 -14.77 5.57
C GLU A 66 -1.18 -14.08 4.78
N LYS A 67 -0.56 -14.76 3.81
CA LYS A 67 0.45 -14.18 2.93
C LYS A 67 -0.12 -13.00 2.13
N VAL A 68 -1.30 -13.16 1.52
CA VAL A 68 -1.96 -12.07 0.78
C VAL A 68 -2.27 -10.88 1.69
N LYS A 69 -2.70 -11.13 2.94
CA LYS A 69 -2.89 -10.06 3.93
C LYS A 69 -1.57 -9.37 4.28
N ALA A 70 -0.50 -10.13 4.48
CA ALA A 70 0.82 -9.58 4.78
C ALA A 70 1.34 -8.70 3.64
N ASP A 71 1.22 -9.17 2.39
CA ASP A 71 1.61 -8.42 1.19
C ASP A 71 0.80 -7.11 1.07
N SER A 72 -0.53 -7.19 1.29
CA SER A 72 -1.39 -6.00 1.28
C SER A 72 -1.03 -5.00 2.38
N LEU A 73 -0.73 -5.47 3.60
CA LEU A 73 -0.29 -4.60 4.69
C LEU A 73 1.06 -3.97 4.38
N GLN A 74 1.98 -4.71 3.77
CA GLN A 74 3.28 -4.19 3.35
C GLN A 74 3.11 -3.09 2.29
N ASP A 75 2.19 -3.25 1.34
CA ASP A 75 1.89 -2.22 0.35
C ASP A 75 1.31 -0.94 1.00
N VAL A 76 0.41 -1.10 1.98
CA VAL A 76 -0.13 0.03 2.74
C VAL A 76 0.98 0.74 3.53
N LEU A 77 1.88 0.00 4.17
CA LEU A 77 3.03 0.56 4.89
C LEU A 77 3.94 1.33 3.94
N ASN A 78 4.32 0.73 2.81
CA ASN A 78 5.14 1.36 1.79
C ASN A 78 4.51 2.65 1.26
N LYS A 79 3.18 2.65 1.04
CA LYS A 79 2.44 3.84 0.60
C LYS A 79 2.45 4.92 1.69
N LYS A 80 2.21 4.56 2.95
CA LYS A 80 2.26 5.50 4.07
C LYS A 80 3.65 6.10 4.25
N GLU A 81 4.71 5.30 4.18
CA GLU A 81 6.08 5.80 4.28
C GLU A 81 6.43 6.81 3.19
N LYS A 82 6.01 6.54 1.93
CA LYS A 82 6.19 7.48 0.82
C LYS A 82 5.47 8.80 1.09
N LEU A 83 4.21 8.74 1.50
CA LEU A 83 3.43 9.94 1.84
C LEU A 83 4.06 10.72 2.99
N THR A 84 4.50 10.05 4.06
CA THR A 84 5.18 10.69 5.19
C THR A 84 6.48 11.37 4.74
N LYS A 85 7.28 10.72 3.90
CA LYS A 85 8.51 11.32 3.34
C LYS A 85 8.21 12.57 2.51
N GLU A 86 7.16 12.53 1.68
CA GLU A 86 6.76 13.69 0.88
C GLU A 86 6.22 14.85 1.74
N GLN A 87 5.42 14.54 2.76
CA GLN A 87 4.91 15.53 3.70
C GLN A 87 6.04 16.18 4.50
N ASN A 88 7.01 15.39 5.00
CA ASN A 88 8.18 15.92 5.70
C ASN A 88 9.02 16.83 4.80
N LYS A 89 9.20 16.49 3.51
CA LYS A 89 9.88 17.38 2.56
C LYS A 89 9.13 18.71 2.36
N LYS A 90 7.80 18.68 2.30
CA LYS A 90 6.99 19.90 2.19
C LYS A 90 7.08 20.74 3.47
N LEU A 91 7.02 20.10 4.64
CA LEU A 91 7.16 20.77 5.93
C LEU A 91 8.52 21.46 6.07
N ASN A 92 9.61 20.77 5.73
CA ASN A 92 10.94 21.38 5.79
C ASN A 92 11.08 22.59 4.86
N LYS A 93 10.56 22.49 3.62
CA LYS A 93 10.56 23.63 2.69
C LYS A 93 9.73 24.81 3.22
N LEU A 94 8.57 24.54 3.83
CA LEU A 94 7.74 25.58 4.43
C LEU A 94 8.44 26.23 5.63
N ALA A 95 9.11 25.44 6.47
CA ALA A 95 9.90 25.94 7.60
C ALA A 95 11.04 26.84 7.12
N GLU A 96 11.82 26.40 6.13
CA GLU A 96 12.90 27.21 5.52
C GLU A 96 12.38 28.51 4.91
N ASN A 97 11.23 28.47 4.23
CA ASN A 97 10.62 29.67 3.66
C ASN A 97 10.13 30.62 4.76
N ASN A 98 9.48 30.10 5.80
CA ASN A 98 9.05 30.90 6.95
C ASN A 98 10.23 31.57 7.67
N GLU A 99 11.35 30.87 7.85
CA GLU A 99 12.56 31.46 8.44
C GLU A 99 13.11 32.60 7.59
N LYS A 100 13.17 32.42 6.26
CA LYS A 100 13.58 33.47 5.32
C LYS A 100 12.64 34.67 5.36
N GLU A 101 11.33 34.43 5.33
CA GLU A 101 10.32 35.48 5.41
C GLU A 101 10.39 36.23 6.75
N SER A 102 10.57 35.51 7.85
CA SER A 102 10.75 36.11 9.18
C SER A 102 12.00 36.98 9.24
N ALA A 103 13.13 36.50 8.72
CA ALA A 103 14.37 37.27 8.67
C ALA A 103 14.25 38.52 7.79
N LEU A 104 13.50 38.44 6.67
CA LEU A 104 13.20 39.61 5.83
C LEU A 104 12.30 40.60 6.56
N ALA A 105 11.26 40.12 7.26
CA ALA A 105 10.37 40.96 8.06
C ALA A 105 11.13 41.69 9.19
N GLU A 106 12.07 41.04 9.86
CA GLU A 106 12.92 41.68 10.88
C GLU A 106 13.80 42.79 10.28
N LYS A 107 14.42 42.54 9.12
CA LYS A 107 15.20 43.55 8.40
C LYS A 107 14.33 44.72 7.96
N ALA A 108 13.15 44.45 7.40
CA ALA A 108 12.18 45.46 7.01
C ALA A 108 11.73 46.31 8.21
N ARG A 109 11.49 45.68 9.36
CA ARG A 109 11.15 46.36 10.62
C ARG A 109 12.27 47.26 11.13
N ALA A 110 13.52 46.83 11.04
CA ALA A 110 14.66 47.67 11.41
C ALA A 110 14.76 48.91 10.49
N MET A 111 14.56 48.73 9.19
CA MET A 111 14.53 49.82 8.21
C MET A 111 13.35 50.77 8.46
N ALA A 112 12.16 50.23 8.70
CA ALA A 112 10.96 51.01 9.03
C ALA A 112 11.21 51.92 10.24
N LYS A 113 11.75 51.38 11.34
CA LYS A 113 12.13 52.16 12.54
C LYS A 113 13.15 53.27 12.26
N THR A 114 14.01 53.07 11.28
CA THR A 114 14.99 54.08 10.84
C THR A 114 14.28 55.19 10.08
N PHE A 115 13.40 54.83 9.14
CA PHE A 115 12.62 55.79 8.37
C PHE A 115 11.60 56.58 9.20
N GLU A 116 11.05 56.02 10.26
CA GLU A 116 10.19 56.75 11.20
C GLU A 116 10.89 57.96 11.84
N LYS A 117 12.23 57.93 11.93
CA LYS A 117 13.06 59.02 12.48
C LYS A 117 13.57 59.99 11.41
N MET A 118 13.34 59.68 10.14
CA MET A 118 13.79 60.48 9.00
C MET A 118 12.64 61.31 8.43
N ASN A 119 12.98 62.41 7.77
CA ASN A 119 12.00 63.20 7.03
C ASN A 119 11.80 62.66 5.59
N VAL A 120 10.70 63.05 4.96
CA VAL A 120 10.32 62.59 3.60
C VAL A 120 11.41 62.85 2.57
N LYS A 121 12.11 64.00 2.65
CA LYS A 121 13.20 64.36 1.71
C LYS A 121 14.42 63.46 1.83
N GLN A 122 14.67 62.89 3.01
CA GLN A 122 15.77 61.95 3.23
C GLN A 122 15.39 60.52 2.81
N ILE A 123 14.12 60.15 2.99
CA ILE A 123 13.61 58.81 2.67
C ILE A 123 13.48 58.62 1.14
N GLY A 124 13.00 59.64 0.42
CA GLY A 124 12.68 59.56 -1.01
C GLY A 124 13.81 58.99 -1.88
N PRO A 125 15.03 59.56 -1.85
CA PRO A 125 16.14 59.06 -2.65
C PRO A 125 16.53 57.61 -2.35
N ILE A 126 16.27 57.13 -1.13
CA ILE A 126 16.53 55.73 -0.74
C ILE A 126 15.46 54.84 -1.36
N LEU A 127 14.17 55.18 -1.20
CA LEU A 127 13.06 54.38 -1.71
C LEU A 127 13.04 54.31 -3.24
N GLU A 128 13.46 55.37 -3.93
CA GLU A 128 13.56 55.40 -5.40
C GLU A 128 14.46 54.29 -5.97
N ASN A 129 15.49 53.89 -5.22
CA ASN A 129 16.44 52.86 -5.64
C ASN A 129 16.05 51.44 -5.18
N LEU A 130 14.96 51.29 -4.43
CA LEU A 130 14.44 49.98 -4.02
C LEU A 130 13.39 49.49 -5.00
N ASP A 131 13.09 48.20 -5.00
CA ASP A 131 11.96 47.61 -5.73
C ASP A 131 10.64 47.76 -4.95
N ASP A 132 9.51 47.60 -5.64
CA ASP A 132 8.17 47.80 -5.07
C ASP A 132 7.84 46.84 -3.93
N GLU A 133 8.36 45.61 -3.97
CA GLU A 133 8.10 44.61 -2.95
C GLU A 133 8.86 44.93 -1.66
N THR A 134 10.11 45.36 -1.76
CA THR A 134 10.88 45.84 -0.61
C THR A 134 10.23 47.08 0.01
N VAL A 135 9.79 48.05 -0.80
CA VAL A 135 9.09 49.25 -0.27
C VAL A 135 7.77 48.86 0.40
N MET A 136 7.05 47.88 -0.14
CA MET A 136 5.84 47.33 0.50
C MET A 136 6.14 46.71 1.87
N LEU A 137 7.17 45.87 1.98
CA LEU A 137 7.54 45.23 3.25
C LEU A 137 7.87 46.27 4.32
N ILE A 138 8.63 47.29 3.95
CA ILE A 138 8.95 48.43 4.83
C ILE A 138 7.66 49.17 5.20
N TYR A 139 6.76 49.42 4.25
CA TYR A 139 5.47 50.06 4.49
C TYR A 139 4.60 49.27 5.47
N GLN A 140 4.58 47.93 5.38
CA GLN A 140 3.81 47.06 6.27
C GLN A 140 4.31 47.15 7.71
N GLU A 141 5.63 47.14 7.90
CA GLU A 141 6.29 47.20 9.22
C GLU A 141 6.39 48.62 9.79
N THR A 142 6.12 49.65 8.98
CA THR A 142 6.09 51.05 9.43
C THR A 142 4.83 51.31 10.27
N GLY A 143 4.97 52.00 11.39
CA GLY A 143 3.85 52.38 12.24
C GLY A 143 2.84 53.26 11.49
N ASN A 144 1.54 53.07 11.76
CA ASN A 144 0.45 53.72 11.04
C ASN A 144 0.59 55.26 10.91
N ARG A 145 1.10 55.92 11.95
CA ARG A 145 1.33 57.37 11.96
C ARG A 145 2.34 57.82 10.91
N PHE A 146 3.32 56.98 10.58
CA PHE A 146 4.44 57.28 9.70
C PHE A 146 4.31 56.68 8.30
N LYS A 147 3.36 55.75 8.08
CA LYS A 147 3.07 55.17 6.74
C LYS A 147 2.86 56.22 5.65
N LYS A 148 2.21 57.35 6.00
CA LYS A 148 2.03 58.47 5.07
C LYS A 148 3.36 59.03 4.55
N ASN A 149 4.42 59.03 5.36
CA ASN A 149 5.72 59.56 4.97
C ASN A 149 6.37 58.68 3.91
N ILE A 150 6.15 57.36 3.95
CA ILE A 150 6.60 56.41 2.92
C ILE A 150 5.88 56.69 1.60
N LEU A 151 4.55 56.88 1.64
CA LEU A 151 3.77 57.18 0.44
C LEU A 151 4.10 58.54 -0.17
N LEU A 152 4.36 59.56 0.66
CA LEU A 152 4.79 60.88 0.20
C LEU A 152 6.22 60.91 -0.31
N ALA A 153 7.05 59.93 0.06
CA ALA A 153 8.44 59.83 -0.37
C ALA A 153 8.60 59.13 -1.73
N VAL A 154 7.54 58.51 -2.26
CA VAL A 154 7.54 57.85 -3.58
C VAL A 154 6.64 58.61 -4.56
N ASN A 155 6.79 58.36 -5.86
CA ASN A 155 5.91 58.95 -6.86
C ASN A 155 4.46 58.40 -6.77
N GLU A 156 3.50 59.15 -7.31
CA GLU A 156 2.06 58.85 -7.20
C GLU A 156 1.69 57.46 -7.74
N LYS A 157 2.25 57.08 -8.89
CA LYS A 157 1.99 55.76 -9.51
C LYS A 157 2.41 54.63 -8.58
N ARG A 158 3.58 54.79 -7.95
CA ARG A 158 4.16 53.81 -7.03
C ARG A 158 3.40 53.78 -5.70
N ALA A 159 3.00 54.94 -5.16
CA ALA A 159 2.14 55.02 -3.99
C ALA A 159 0.81 54.28 -4.22
N ALA A 160 0.15 54.49 -5.36
CA ALA A 160 -1.09 53.80 -5.72
C ALA A 160 -0.90 52.28 -5.82
N LEU A 161 0.21 51.82 -6.41
CA LEU A 161 0.55 50.40 -6.49
C LEU A 161 0.75 49.77 -5.10
N ILE A 162 1.47 50.48 -4.22
CA ILE A 162 1.68 50.05 -2.83
C ILE A 162 0.33 49.97 -2.11
N THR A 163 -0.52 51.00 -2.20
CA THR A 163 -1.84 50.98 -1.57
C THR A 163 -2.70 49.82 -2.08
N LYS A 164 -2.75 49.59 -3.40
CA LYS A 164 -3.51 48.48 -4.00
C LYS A 164 -3.02 47.13 -3.50
N THR A 165 -1.71 46.92 -3.49
CA THR A 165 -1.10 45.67 -3.05
C THR A 165 -1.32 45.42 -1.55
N PHE A 166 -1.33 46.48 -0.73
CA PHE A 166 -1.56 46.37 0.70
C PHE A 166 -3.01 45.96 1.03
N ILE A 167 -3.97 46.45 0.25
CA ILE A 167 -5.38 46.06 0.38
C ILE A 167 -5.58 44.61 -0.07
N ASN A 168 -4.99 44.20 -1.19
CA ASN A 168 -5.23 42.87 -1.76
C ASN A 168 -4.51 41.72 -1.04
N ARG A 169 -3.49 42.01 -0.21
CA ARG A 169 -2.75 41.00 0.58
C ARG A 169 -3.37 40.76 1.97
N ASN A 170 -4.32 41.60 2.41
CA ASN A 170 -5.09 41.42 3.64
C ASN A 170 -6.50 40.92 3.33
#